data_AF-A0A2V6NV33-F1
#
_entry.id   AF-A0A2V6NV33-F1
#
_cell.length_a   1.000
_cell.length_b   1.000
_cell.length_c   1.000
_cell.angle_alpha   90.00
_cell.angle_beta   90.00
_cell.angle_gamma   90.00
#
_symmetry.space_group_name_H-M   'P 1'
#
loop_
_entity.id
_entity.type
_entity.pdbx_description
1 polymer ?
#
loop_
_entity_poly.entity_id
_entity_poly.type
_entity_poly.pdbx_seq_one_letter_code
_entity_poly.pdbx_strand_id
1 'polypeptide(L)'
;MQAALFRWMVSRSPISIFIAVLAFAIASCGGRPKETDAKAEFLHPYPTAGVVSVRMSEDEVVARSFAITYRHAGDPLSKTLELQYMKNDQGIYELRPAAPSELP
;
A
#
# COMPACT_ATOMS: atom_id res chain seq x y z
N MET A 1 0.04 -61.61 -0.10
CA MET A 1 0.05 -60.61 0.98
C MET A 1 0.02 -59.25 0.30
N GLN A 2 -1.17 -58.62 0.21
CA GLN A 2 -1.58 -57.42 0.97
C GLN A 2 -0.75 -56.17 0.59
N ALA A 3 -1.28 -54.99 0.23
CA ALA A 3 -2.65 -54.51 0.21
C ALA A 3 -2.77 -53.19 -0.59
N ALA A 4 -3.99 -52.96 -1.09
CA ALA A 4 -4.76 -51.71 -1.11
C ALA A 4 -4.31 -50.46 -1.89
N LEU A 5 -5.17 -50.14 -2.85
CA LEU A 5 -5.54 -48.85 -3.43
C LEU A 5 -5.77 -47.75 -2.36
N PHE A 6 -5.31 -46.53 -2.61
CA PHE A 6 -6.06 -45.30 -2.26
C PHE A 6 -5.75 -44.17 -3.26
N ARG A 7 -6.61 -44.13 -4.27
CA ARG A 7 -6.95 -42.96 -5.10
C ARG A 7 -7.61 -41.94 -4.16
N TRP A 8 -7.27 -40.65 -4.25
CA TRP A 8 -8.17 -39.48 -4.19
C TRP A 8 -7.45 -38.19 -3.73
N MET A 9 -7.63 -37.15 -4.55
CA MET A 9 -7.68 -35.72 -4.20
C MET A 9 -6.78 -35.21 -3.06
N VAL A 10 -5.60 -34.69 -3.41
CA VAL A 10 -5.05 -33.59 -2.62
C VAL A 10 -5.70 -32.31 -3.11
N SER A 11 -6.61 -31.87 -2.27
CA SER A 11 -7.44 -30.69 -2.30
C SER A 11 -6.75 -29.46 -2.90
N ARG A 12 -7.47 -28.78 -3.79
CA ARG A 12 -7.31 -27.36 -4.09
C ARG A 12 -7.26 -26.59 -2.76
N SER A 13 -6.12 -26.02 -2.41
CA SER A 13 -6.04 -25.01 -1.37
C SER A 13 -5.06 -23.92 -1.79
N PRO A 14 -5.53 -22.88 -2.49
CA PRO A 14 -4.81 -21.62 -2.62
C PRO A 14 -5.03 -20.82 -1.33
N ILE A 15 -4.53 -21.33 -0.20
CA ILE A 15 -4.66 -20.63 1.08
C ILE A 15 -3.41 -19.79 1.28
N SER A 16 -3.60 -18.49 1.09
CA SER A 16 -2.87 -17.39 1.73
C SER A 16 -1.41 -17.20 1.34
N ILE A 17 -1.19 -16.77 0.09
CA ILE A 17 -0.09 -15.85 -0.22
C ILE A 17 -0.49 -14.46 0.31
N PHE A 18 -0.47 -14.28 1.63
CA PHE A 18 -0.68 -12.98 2.29
C PHE A 18 0.15 -12.92 3.58
N ILE A 19 1.45 -13.19 3.47
CA ILE A 19 2.40 -12.71 4.48
C ILE A 19 2.93 -11.40 3.91
N ALA A 20 2.21 -10.35 4.28
CA ALA A 20 2.51 -8.97 3.98
C ALA A 20 3.94 -8.64 4.41
N VAL A 21 4.64 -7.97 3.51
CA VAL A 21 5.93 -7.33 3.71
C VAL A 21 5.80 -6.36 4.89
N LEU A 22 6.13 -6.85 6.08
CA LEU A 22 6.17 -6.09 7.33
C LEU A 22 7.64 -5.88 7.71
N ALA A 23 8.29 -4.87 7.14
CA ALA A 23 9.49 -4.28 7.71
C ALA A 23 9.85 -2.99 6.96
N PHE A 24 10.38 -2.03 7.72
CA PHE A 24 10.92 -0.72 7.32
C PHE A 24 9.97 0.47 7.39
N ALA A 25 9.53 0.76 8.62
CA ALA A 25 9.33 2.13 9.05
C ALA A 25 10.62 2.63 9.72
N ILE A 26 11.55 3.26 8.99
CA ILE A 26 12.46 4.26 9.60
C ILE A 26 12.97 5.27 8.54
N ALA A 27 12.63 6.53 8.78
CA ALA A 27 13.40 7.74 8.47
C ALA A 27 13.72 8.07 7.01
N SER A 28 12.87 8.88 6.37
CA SER A 28 13.38 9.82 5.35
C SER A 28 14.19 10.91 6.05
N CYS A 29 15.48 10.66 6.18
CA CYS A 29 16.49 11.65 6.51
C CYS A 29 16.57 12.63 5.32
N GLY A 30 15.79 13.72 5.35
CA GLY A 30 15.90 14.87 4.43
C GLY A 30 15.67 14.59 2.93
N GLY A 31 15.26 13.38 2.55
CA GLY A 31 15.06 12.98 1.15
C GLY A 31 13.65 13.31 0.64
N ARG A 32 13.53 13.57 -0.66
CA ARG A 32 12.21 13.66 -1.32
C ARG A 32 11.45 12.33 -1.13
N PRO A 33 10.16 12.36 -0.76
CA PRO A 33 9.37 11.15 -0.49
C PRO A 33 9.31 10.29 -1.73
N LYS A 34 9.41 8.97 -1.59
CA LYS A 34 9.36 7.99 -2.67
C LYS A 34 8.03 7.24 -2.65
N GLU A 35 7.80 6.44 -3.69
CA GLU A 35 6.62 5.57 -3.81
C GLU A 35 6.46 4.64 -2.59
N THR A 36 7.58 4.12 -2.07
CA THR A 36 7.60 3.27 -0.87
C THR A 36 7.10 4.00 0.37
N ASP A 37 7.45 5.28 0.50
CA ASP A 37 7.05 6.11 1.64
C ASP A 37 5.54 6.38 1.56
N ALA A 38 5.05 6.77 0.37
CA ALA A 38 3.62 6.96 0.13
C ALA A 38 2.79 5.70 0.37
N LYS A 39 3.30 4.54 -0.04
CA LYS A 39 2.64 3.25 0.19
C LYS A 39 2.60 2.89 1.68
N ALA A 40 3.69 3.12 2.40
CA ALA A 40 3.74 2.88 3.85
C ALA A 40 2.76 3.80 4.59
N GLU A 41 2.76 5.09 4.25
CA GLU A 41 1.87 6.10 4.84
C GLU A 41 0.40 5.80 4.57
N PHE A 42 0.07 5.21 3.42
CA PHE A 42 -1.28 4.73 3.09
C PHE A 42 -1.68 3.48 3.87
N LEU A 43 -0.79 2.49 3.97
CA LEU A 43 -1.11 1.22 4.63
C LEU A 43 -1.16 1.34 6.16
N HIS A 44 -0.54 2.38 6.73
CA HIS A 44 -0.58 2.65 8.17
C HIS A 44 -2.01 2.87 8.70
N PRO A 45 -2.83 3.79 8.14
CA PRO A 45 -4.24 3.91 8.49
C PRO A 45 -5.12 2.82 7.86
N TYR A 46 -4.72 2.20 6.74
CA TYR A 46 -5.55 1.24 6.00
C TYR A 46 -4.88 -0.13 5.79
N PRO A 47 -4.66 -0.91 6.86
CA PRO A 47 -3.94 -2.18 6.77
C PRO A 47 -4.70 -3.26 5.97
N THR A 48 -6.02 -3.09 5.81
CA THR A 48 -6.89 -4.03 5.09
C THR A 48 -7.05 -3.70 3.60
N ALA A 49 -6.50 -2.58 3.13
CA ALA A 49 -6.59 -2.16 1.73
C ALA A 49 -5.45 -2.78 0.89
N GLY A 50 -5.80 -3.36 -0.26
CA GLY A 50 -4.82 -3.85 -1.22
C GLY A 50 -4.39 -2.74 -2.17
N VAL A 51 -3.12 -2.35 -2.15
CA VAL A 51 -2.59 -1.37 -3.12
C VAL A 51 -2.39 -2.04 -4.48
N VAL A 52 -3.09 -1.53 -5.49
CA VAL A 52 -3.05 -2.02 -6.89
C VAL A 52 -1.92 -1.35 -7.66
N SER A 53 -1.79 -0.03 -7.54
CA SER A 53 -0.72 0.73 -8.19
C SER A 53 -0.50 2.05 -7.48
N VAL A 54 0.71 2.59 -7.57
CA VAL A 54 1.02 3.94 -7.11
C VAL A 54 1.60 4.72 -8.28
N ARG A 55 1.07 5.90 -8.52
CA ARG A 55 1.56 6.82 -9.55
C ARG A 55 2.02 8.10 -8.89
N MET A 56 3.22 8.52 -9.24
CA MET A 56 3.82 9.72 -8.68
C MET A 56 3.76 10.84 -9.72
N SER A 57 3.29 12.01 -9.28
CA SER A 57 3.38 13.26 -10.03
C SER A 57 4.24 14.23 -9.23
N GLU A 58 5.24 14.82 -9.88
CA GLU A 58 6.03 15.89 -9.29
C GLU A 58 5.53 17.20 -9.90
N ASP A 59 5.03 18.11 -9.05
CA ASP A 59 4.78 19.48 -9.47
C ASP A 59 6.08 20.27 -9.34
N GLU A 60 6.36 21.17 -10.30
CA GLU A 60 7.55 22.04 -10.27
C GLU A 60 7.64 22.88 -8.98
N VAL A 61 6.51 23.03 -8.27
CA VAL A 61 6.34 23.88 -7.10
C VAL A 61 6.28 23.02 -5.83
N VAL A 62 7.44 22.59 -5.32
CA VAL A 62 7.67 22.20 -3.91
C VAL A 62 6.86 20.98 -3.38
N ALA A 63 5.88 20.48 -4.13
CA ALA A 63 4.95 19.43 -3.74
C ALA A 63 5.12 18.18 -4.61
N ARG A 64 4.99 17.02 -3.97
CA ARG A 64 5.04 15.71 -4.63
C ARG A 64 3.76 14.96 -4.31
N SER A 65 3.03 14.57 -5.34
CA SER A 65 1.75 13.88 -5.20
C SER A 65 1.88 12.42 -5.58
N PHE A 66 1.19 11.55 -4.86
CA PHE A 66 1.11 10.13 -5.11
C PHE A 66 -0.36 9.72 -5.21
N ALA A 67 -0.78 9.32 -6.41
CA ALA A 67 -2.07 8.70 -6.64
C ALA A 67 -1.95 7.19 -6.38
N ILE A 68 -2.52 6.75 -5.26
CA ILE A 68 -2.54 5.35 -4.84
C ILE A 68 -3.87 4.76 -5.25
N THR A 69 -3.83 3.88 -6.24
CA THR A 69 -4.98 3.04 -6.58
C THR A 69 -5.00 1.84 -5.66
N TYR A 70 -6.09 1.68 -4.91
CA TYR A 70 -6.30 0.63 -3.92
C TYR A 70 -7.62 -0.10 -4.16
N ARG A 71 -7.77 -1.25 -3.51
CA ARG A 71 -8.97 -2.07 -3.53
C ARG A 71 -9.27 -2.54 -2.11
N HIS A 72 -10.50 -2.36 -1.66
CA HIS A 72 -10.95 -2.88 -0.38
C HIS A 72 -11.08 -4.40 -0.41
N ALA A 73 -10.79 -5.05 0.71
CA ALA A 73 -11.15 -6.44 0.90
C ALA A 73 -12.67 -6.62 0.74
N GLY A 74 -13.07 -7.35 -0.30
CA GLY A 74 -14.49 -7.59 -0.61
C GLY A 74 -15.11 -6.67 -1.65
N ASP A 75 -14.44 -5.59 -2.07
CA ASP A 75 -14.92 -4.72 -3.15
C ASP A 75 -14.22 -5.07 -4.47
N PRO A 76 -14.94 -5.36 -5.58
CA PRO A 76 -14.32 -5.52 -6.89
C PRO A 76 -13.76 -4.24 -7.50
N LEU A 77 -14.21 -3.08 -7.05
CA LEU A 77 -13.84 -1.79 -7.62
C LEU A 77 -12.52 -1.29 -7.02
N SER A 78 -11.64 -0.83 -7.91
CA SER A 78 -10.46 -0.08 -7.53
C SER A 78 -10.82 1.40 -7.36
N LYS A 79 -10.33 2.01 -6.28
CA LYS A 79 -10.45 3.43 -6.00
C LYS A 79 -9.08 4.07 -5.95
N THR A 80 -9.00 5.39 -6.04
CA THR A 80 -7.73 6.11 -6.00
C THR A 80 -7.77 7.16 -4.90
N LEU A 81 -6.76 7.15 -4.04
CA LEU A 81 -6.51 8.18 -3.05
C LEU A 81 -5.25 8.95 -3.44
N GLU A 82 -5.31 10.27 -3.41
CA GLU A 82 -4.15 11.12 -3.66
C GLU A 82 -3.52 11.56 -2.34
N LEU A 83 -2.25 11.25 -2.18
CA LEU A 83 -1.40 11.69 -1.07
C LEU A 83 -0.49 12.80 -1.57
N GLN A 84 -0.61 13.99 -1.00
CA GLN A 84 0.22 15.13 -1.37
C GLN A 84 1.24 15.42 -0.27
N TYR A 85 2.52 15.42 -0.63
CA TYR A 85 3.62 15.77 0.24
C TYR A 85 4.08 17.19 -0.08
N MET A 86 4.08 18.05 0.93
CA MET A 86 4.55 19.43 0.83
C MET A 86 5.75 19.64 1.72
N LYS A 87 6.76 20.35 1.22
CA LYS A 87 7.93 20.72 2.02
C LYS A 87 7.55 21.81 3.03
N ASN A 88 7.81 21.58 4.32
CA ASN A 88 7.63 22.56 5.39
C ASN A 88 8.82 23.56 5.44
N ASP A 89 8.75 24.57 6.32
CA ASP A 89 9.81 25.59 6.47
C ASP A 89 11.16 25.03 6.92
N GLN A 90 11.17 23.83 7.53
CA GLN A 90 12.38 23.10 7.93
C GLN A 90 12.95 22.26 6.77
N GLY A 91 12.28 22.26 5.63
CA GLY A 91 12.67 21.53 4.45
C GLY A 91 12.28 20.05 4.43
N ILE A 92 11.39 19.64 5.33
CA ILE A 92 10.91 18.27 5.48
C ILE A 92 9.59 18.11 4.71
N TYR A 93 9.45 17.02 3.98
CA TYR A 93 8.20 16.71 3.28
C TYR A 93 7.19 16.09 4.25
N GLU A 94 6.03 16.71 4.36
CA GLU A 94 4.92 16.28 5.20
C GLU A 94 3.65 16.07 4.36
N LEU A 95 2.84 15.09 4.74
CA LEU A 95 1.56 14.82 4.08
C LEU A 95 0.55 15.94 4.42
N ARG A 96 0.04 16.63 3.39
CA ARG A 96 -0.94 17.71 3.51
C ARG A 96 -1.93 17.68 2.34
N PRO A 97 -3.25 17.60 2.60
CA PRO A 97 -3.88 17.41 3.91
C PRO A 97 -3.55 16.03 4.49
N ALA A 98 -3.81 15.84 5.79
CA ALA A 98 -3.67 14.51 6.40
C ALA A 98 -4.54 13.49 5.65
N ALA A 99 -4.06 12.25 5.54
CA ALA A 99 -4.85 11.17 4.96
C ALA A 99 -6.21 11.09 5.67
N PRO A 100 -7.31 10.86 4.94
CA PRO A 100 -8.62 10.78 5.56
C PRO A 100 -8.66 9.65 6.60
N SER A 101 -9.52 9.74 7.61
CA SER A 101 -9.63 8.64 8.58
C SER A 101 -10.27 7.38 7.97
N GLU A 102 -11.02 7.55 6.89
CA GLU A 102 -11.73 6.49 6.17
C GLU A 102 -11.41 6.57 4.69
N LEU A 103 -11.32 5.41 4.03
CA LEU A 103 -11.14 5.36 2.59
C LEU A 103 -12.44 5.72 1.88
N PRO A 104 -12.40 6.63 0.88
CA PRO A 104 -13.56 6.97 0.07
C PRO A 104 -14.06 5.79 -0.76
#